data_AF-A0A7W2V4C0-F1
#
_entry.id   AF-A0A7W2V4C0-F1
#
_cell.length_a   1.000
_cell.length_b   1.000
_cell.length_c   1.000
_cell.angle_alpha   90.00
_cell.angle_beta   90.00
_cell.angle_gamma   90.00
#
_symmetry.space_group_name_H-M   'P 1'
#
loop_
_entity.id
_entity.type
_entity.pdbx_description
1 polymer ?
#
loop_
_entity_poly.entity_id
_entity_poly.type
_entity_poly.pdbx_seq_one_letter_code
_entity_poly.pdbx_strand_id
1 'polypeptide(L)'
;MAVQFDCFLNVAKDSLDKSGETWTRNAISRAYYYMFHAVRDVINKPIPKNDKSGNPFPFGEHKRLSEYLCNGDAATDYNFDAAQLEKIGLKLRAAHHKRCDADYELHLKMNRLEAIKLLAVAENIKQEVDKLKQPD
;
A
#
# COMPACT_ATOMS: atom_id res chain seq x y z
N MET A 1 1.81 -19.50 -15.45
CA MET A 1 0.89 -18.34 -15.39
C MET A 1 1.43 -17.38 -14.34
N ALA A 2 1.57 -16.09 -14.63
CA ALA A 2 2.09 -15.14 -13.65
C ALA A 2 1.03 -14.84 -12.58
N VAL A 3 1.45 -14.77 -11.32
CA VAL A 3 0.57 -14.43 -10.19
C VAL A 3 0.11 -12.97 -10.35
N GLN A 4 -1.21 -12.75 -10.37
CA GLN A 4 -1.79 -11.41 -10.38
C GLN A 4 -1.81 -10.85 -8.95
N PHE A 5 -1.62 -9.54 -8.79
CA PHE A 5 -1.59 -8.95 -7.45
C PHE A 5 -2.94 -9.07 -6.72
N ASP A 6 -4.06 -9.21 -7.45
CA ASP A 6 -5.39 -9.50 -6.89
C ASP A 6 -5.41 -10.80 -6.06
N CYS A 7 -4.52 -11.75 -6.34
CA CYS A 7 -4.38 -12.95 -5.52
C CYS A 7 -4.04 -12.62 -4.07
N PHE A 8 -3.32 -11.53 -3.80
CA PHE A 8 -3.04 -11.11 -2.43
C PHE A 8 -4.31 -10.70 -1.69
N LEU A 9 -5.25 -10.02 -2.35
CA LEU A 9 -6.52 -9.64 -1.74
C LEU A 9 -7.37 -10.86 -1.39
N ASN A 10 -7.43 -11.84 -2.29
CA ASN A 10 -8.16 -13.09 -2.05
C ASN A 10 -7.57 -13.85 -0.86
N VAL A 11 -6.25 -13.98 -0.77
CA VAL A 11 -5.60 -14.63 0.38
C VAL A 11 -5.84 -13.85 1.67
N ALA A 12 -5.90 -12.52 1.62
CA ALA A 12 -6.22 -11.70 2.78
C ALA A 12 -7.64 -11.98 3.30
N LYS A 13 -8.62 -12.09 2.39
CA LYS A 13 -10.01 -12.48 2.69
C LYS A 13 -10.08 -13.87 3.31
N ASP A 14 -9.50 -14.87 2.65
CA ASP A 14 -9.49 -16.26 3.13
C ASP A 14 -8.80 -16.41 4.49
N SER A 15 -7.84 -15.52 4.81
CA SER A 15 -7.17 -15.49 6.11
C SER A 15 -8.08 -14.94 7.19
N LEU A 16 -8.96 -13.98 6.88
CA LEU A 16 -9.96 -13.49 7.82
C LEU A 16 -11.12 -14.46 8.03
N ASP A 17 -11.33 -15.47 7.18
CA ASP A 17 -12.29 -16.53 7.49
C ASP A 17 -11.77 -17.50 8.57
N LYS A 18 -10.47 -17.46 8.85
CA LYS A 18 -9.81 -18.30 9.85
C LYS A 18 -9.55 -17.52 11.14
N SER A 19 -9.51 -18.26 12.24
CA SER A 19 -9.26 -17.72 13.58
C SER A 19 -7.81 -17.94 14.01
N GLY A 20 -7.23 -16.94 14.66
CA GLY A 20 -5.89 -17.03 15.23
C GLY A 20 -4.95 -15.91 14.78
N GLU A 21 -3.85 -15.80 15.51
CA GLU A 21 -2.85 -14.76 15.33
C GLU A 21 -2.17 -14.84 13.96
N THR A 22 -1.74 -16.04 13.56
CA THR A 22 -1.07 -16.28 12.27
C THR A 22 -1.92 -15.83 11.09
N TRP A 23 -3.22 -16.11 11.11
CA TRP A 23 -4.14 -15.74 10.05
C TRP A 23 -4.43 -14.23 10.04
N THR A 24 -4.52 -13.62 11.23
CA THR A 24 -4.66 -12.16 11.36
C THR A 24 -3.44 -11.42 10.79
N ARG A 25 -2.23 -11.89 11.13
CA ARG A 25 -0.97 -11.38 10.59
C ARG A 25 -0.90 -11.52 9.08
N ASN A 26 -1.22 -12.71 8.56
CA ASN A 26 -1.22 -12.95 7.12
C ASN A 26 -2.25 -12.07 6.40
N ALA A 27 -3.44 -11.85 6.96
CA ALA A 27 -4.43 -10.95 6.37
C ALA A 27 -3.88 -9.52 6.22
N ILE A 28 -3.21 -8.98 7.24
CA ILE A 28 -2.60 -7.65 7.21
C ILE A 28 -1.51 -7.57 6.14
N SER A 29 -0.59 -8.54 6.14
CA SER A 29 0.53 -8.58 5.19
C SER A 29 0.04 -8.63 3.74
N ARG A 30 -0.93 -9.51 3.45
CA ARG A 30 -1.45 -9.71 2.10
C ARG A 30 -2.31 -8.52 1.64
N ALA A 31 -3.09 -7.91 2.53
CA ALA A 31 -3.80 -6.66 2.23
C ALA A 31 -2.83 -5.54 1.85
N TYR A 32 -1.71 -5.40 2.57
CA TYR A 32 -0.67 -4.42 2.23
C TYR A 32 -0.04 -4.68 0.85
N TYR A 33 0.36 -5.92 0.55
CA TYR A 33 0.96 -6.23 -0.75
C TYR A 33 0.00 -5.97 -1.91
N TYR A 34 -1.29 -6.27 -1.74
CA TYR A 34 -2.31 -5.89 -2.72
C TYR A 34 -2.30 -4.37 -2.95
N MET A 35 -2.34 -3.57 -1.87
CA MET A 35 -2.30 -2.10 -1.97
C MET A 35 -1.03 -1.60 -2.67
N PHE A 36 0.14 -2.13 -2.30
CA PHE A 36 1.41 -1.75 -2.88
C PHE A 36 1.43 -1.99 -4.39
N HIS A 37 1.01 -3.17 -4.84
CA HIS A 37 1.00 -3.51 -6.26
C HIS A 37 -0.09 -2.79 -7.03
N ALA A 38 -1.26 -2.54 -6.44
CA ALA A 38 -2.29 -1.70 -7.06
C ALA A 38 -1.79 -0.28 -7.34
N VAL A 39 -0.98 0.29 -6.43
CA VAL A 39 -0.36 1.60 -6.66
C VAL A 39 0.77 1.53 -7.71
N ARG A 40 1.60 0.48 -7.69
CA ARG A 40 2.67 0.27 -8.68
C ARG A 40 2.16 0.01 -10.10
N ASP A 41 0.93 -0.48 -10.25
CA ASP A 41 0.27 -0.60 -11.56
C ASP A 41 0.10 0.77 -12.25
N VAL A 42 -0.14 1.82 -11.46
CA VAL A 42 -0.31 3.19 -11.97
C VAL A 42 1.01 3.95 -11.98
N ILE A 43 1.79 3.85 -10.90
CA ILE A 43 3.11 4.45 -10.74
C ILE A 43 4.15 3.47 -11.28
N ASN A 44 4.18 3.34 -12.60
CA ASN A 44 4.92 2.30 -13.32
C ASN A 44 6.40 2.62 -13.59
N LYS A 45 6.82 3.88 -13.47
CA LYS A 45 8.23 4.29 -13.57
C LYS A 45 9.02 3.87 -12.32
N PRO A 46 10.36 3.73 -12.40
CA PRO A 46 11.20 3.55 -11.23
C PRO A 46 11.05 4.72 -10.24
N ILE A 47 10.95 4.43 -8.94
CA ILE A 47 10.80 5.47 -7.92
C ILE A 47 12.16 6.18 -7.76
N PRO A 48 12.23 7.51 -7.93
CA PRO A 48 13.48 8.27 -7.83
C PRO A 48 14.20 8.06 -6.49
N LYS A 49 15.53 8.19 -6.47
CA LYS A 49 16.32 8.12 -5.22
C LYS A 49 16.30 9.44 -4.44
N ASN A 50 16.02 10.54 -5.11
CA ASN A 50 16.00 11.89 -4.56
C ASN A 50 14.71 12.58 -4.99
N ASP A 51 14.23 13.51 -4.16
CA ASP A 51 13.12 14.39 -4.50
C ASP A 51 13.54 15.44 -5.54
N LYS A 52 12.58 16.24 -6.03
CA LYS A 52 12.87 17.32 -6.99
C LYS A 52 13.75 18.45 -6.44
N SER A 53 13.89 18.56 -5.12
CA SER A 53 14.79 19.52 -4.46
C SER A 53 16.21 18.98 -4.27
N GLY A 54 16.45 17.71 -4.63
CA GLY A 54 17.74 17.03 -4.48
C GLY A 54 17.92 16.29 -3.15
N ASN A 55 16.96 16.33 -2.23
CA ASN A 55 17.05 15.60 -0.96
C ASN A 55 16.85 14.10 -1.18
N PRO A 56 17.60 13.23 -0.49
CA PRO A 56 17.46 11.79 -0.64
C PRO A 56 16.13 11.30 -0.07
N PHE A 57 15.41 10.45 -0.82
CA PHE A 57 14.28 9.72 -0.27
C PHE A 57 14.74 8.64 0.73
N PRO A 58 13.84 8.18 1.62
CA PRO A 58 14.12 7.06 2.50
C PRO A 58 14.59 5.79 1.76
N PHE A 59 15.40 4.99 2.45
CA PHE A 59 15.77 3.66 1.99
C PHE A 59 14.57 2.69 2.05
N GLY A 60 14.58 1.72 1.13
CA GLY A 60 13.52 0.73 0.96
C GLY A 60 12.41 1.20 0.02
N GLU A 61 12.08 0.36 -0.97
CA GLU A 61 11.12 0.68 -2.02
C GLU A 61 9.73 1.04 -1.48
N HIS A 62 9.27 0.32 -0.45
CA HIS A 62 7.97 0.54 0.18
C HIS A 62 7.82 1.92 0.83
N LYS A 63 8.80 2.31 1.66
CA LYS A 63 8.81 3.63 2.33
C LYS A 63 8.96 4.74 1.30
N ARG A 64 9.89 4.55 0.36
CA ARG A 64 10.16 5.49 -0.73
C ARG A 64 8.92 5.74 -1.58
N LEU A 65 8.19 4.69 -1.96
CA LEU A 65 6.95 4.85 -2.72
C LEU A 65 5.97 5.75 -1.97
N SER A 66 5.68 5.46 -0.70
CA SER A 66 4.76 6.30 0.07
C SER A 66 5.24 7.75 0.19
N GLU A 67 6.55 7.99 0.31
CA GLU A 67 7.10 9.34 0.39
C GLU A 67 6.98 10.11 -0.93
N TYR A 68 7.28 9.45 -2.05
CA TYR A 68 7.16 10.00 -3.39
C TYR A 68 5.71 10.37 -3.75
N LEU A 69 4.72 9.66 -3.19
CA LEU A 69 3.30 10.01 -3.35
C LEU A 69 2.91 11.21 -2.47
N CYS A 70 3.45 11.30 -1.26
CA CYS A 70 3.11 12.35 -0.30
C CYS A 70 3.79 13.70 -0.57
N ASN A 71 4.99 13.70 -1.18
CA ASN A 71 5.76 14.93 -1.35
C ASN A 71 5.37 15.75 -2.60
N GLY A 72 4.45 15.25 -3.43
CA GLY A 72 3.96 15.92 -4.64
C GLY A 72 4.80 15.68 -5.91
N ASP A 73 5.94 14.98 -5.81
CA ASP A 73 6.77 14.70 -6.99
C ASP A 73 6.06 13.74 -7.94
N ALA A 74 5.43 12.68 -7.42
CA ALA A 74 4.63 11.76 -8.22
C ALA A 74 3.47 12.47 -8.93
N ALA A 75 2.82 13.43 -8.28
CA ALA A 75 1.74 14.21 -8.87
C ALA A 75 2.23 15.00 -10.09
N THR A 76 3.41 15.60 -9.97
CA THR A 76 4.04 16.34 -11.07
C THR A 76 4.49 15.42 -12.21
N ASP A 77 5.08 14.25 -11.89
CA ASP A 77 5.67 13.34 -12.88
C ASP A 77 4.64 12.55 -13.71
N TYR A 78 3.43 12.42 -13.17
CA TYR A 78 2.31 11.71 -13.80
C TYR A 78 1.12 12.62 -14.14
N ASN A 79 1.19 13.91 -13.79
CA ASN A 79 0.10 14.88 -13.94
C ASN A 79 -1.21 14.39 -13.29
N PHE A 80 -1.10 13.91 -12.05
CA PHE A 80 -2.24 13.48 -11.23
C PHE A 80 -2.59 14.53 -10.17
N ASP A 81 -3.79 14.44 -9.62
CA ASP A 81 -4.18 15.28 -8.48
C ASP A 81 -3.30 15.01 -7.25
N ALA A 82 -2.66 16.06 -6.75
CA ALA A 82 -1.70 15.95 -5.65
C ALA A 82 -2.38 15.53 -4.34
N ALA A 83 -3.58 16.02 -4.05
CA ALA A 83 -4.29 15.71 -2.82
C ALA A 83 -4.77 14.24 -2.78
N GLN A 84 -5.25 13.71 -3.90
CA GLN A 84 -5.62 12.30 -4.04
C GLN A 84 -4.39 11.39 -3.90
N LEU A 85 -3.27 11.73 -4.53
CA LEU A 85 -2.02 10.97 -4.40
C LEU A 85 -1.48 10.98 -2.98
N GLU A 86 -1.47 12.14 -2.32
CA GLU A 86 -1.03 12.25 -0.93
C GLU A 86 -1.88 11.35 -0.02
N LYS A 87 -3.21 11.38 -0.19
CA LYS A 87 -4.13 10.51 0.55
C LYS A 87 -3.82 9.02 0.35
N ILE A 88 -3.53 8.60 -0.89
CA ILE A 88 -3.12 7.22 -1.20
C ILE A 88 -1.76 6.91 -0.55
N GLY A 89 -0.80 7.83 -0.61
CA GLY A 89 0.51 7.72 0.01
C GLY A 89 0.43 7.51 1.53
N LEU A 90 -0.42 8.29 2.21
CA LEU A 90 -0.66 8.17 3.66
C LEU A 90 -1.27 6.80 4.03
N LYS A 91 -2.24 6.32 3.25
CA LYS A 91 -2.81 4.98 3.44
C LYS A 91 -1.75 3.89 3.27
N LEU A 92 -0.92 3.99 2.23
CA LEU A 92 0.14 3.03 1.96
C LEU A 92 1.21 3.03 3.06
N ARG A 93 1.57 4.22 3.57
CA ARG A 93 2.50 4.39 4.69
C ARG A 93 1.98 3.72 5.96
N ALA A 94 0.72 3.96 6.31
CA ALA A 94 0.09 3.35 7.48
C ALA A 94 -0.03 1.82 7.34
N ALA A 95 -0.45 1.34 6.16
CA ALA A 95 -0.56 -0.08 5.86
C ALA A 95 0.81 -0.79 5.91
N HIS A 96 1.87 -0.13 5.41
CA HIS A 96 3.24 -0.66 5.46
C HIS A 96 3.71 -0.84 6.91
N HIS A 97 3.45 0.13 7.79
CA HIS A 97 3.78 0.01 9.22
C HIS A 97 3.09 -1.21 9.83
N LYS A 98 1.77 -1.36 9.61
CA LYS A 98 1.00 -2.50 10.10
C LYS A 98 1.51 -3.83 9.55
N ARG A 99 1.94 -3.87 8.29
CA ARG A 99 2.58 -5.06 7.71
C ARG A 99 3.91 -5.36 8.39
N CYS A 100 4.74 -4.36 8.70
CA CYS A 100 5.98 -4.60 9.46
C CYS A 100 5.69 -5.19 10.85
N ASP A 101 4.70 -4.64 11.57
CA ASP A 101 4.27 -5.18 12.86
C ASP A 101 3.80 -6.64 12.73
N ALA A 102 3.02 -6.93 11.68
CA ALA A 102 2.48 -8.26 11.42
C ALA A 102 3.54 -9.29 10.99
N ASP A 103 4.52 -8.90 10.19
CA ASP A 103 5.51 -9.82 9.62
C ASP A 103 6.75 -10.00 10.51
N TYR A 104 7.15 -8.96 11.26
CA TYR A 104 8.44 -8.94 11.98
C TYR A 104 8.29 -8.87 13.50
N GLU A 105 7.29 -8.16 14.01
CA GLU A 105 7.11 -7.96 15.46
C GLU A 105 6.30 -9.10 16.09
N LEU A 106 6.90 -10.30 16.15
CA LEU A 106 6.25 -11.53 16.63
C LEU A 106 5.82 -11.50 18.10
N HIS A 107 6.41 -10.60 18.89
CA HIS A 107 6.07 -10.41 20.30
C HIS A 107 4.80 -9.58 20.51
N LEU A 108 4.33 -8.85 19.49
CA LEU A 108 3.08 -8.12 19.53
C LEU A 108 1.89 -9.05 19.28
N LYS A 109 0.68 -8.62 19.64
CA LYS A 109 -0.56 -9.31 19.27
C LYS A 109 -1.33 -8.44 18.27
N MET A 110 -1.65 -8.99 17.11
CA MET A 110 -2.36 -8.25 16.07
C MET A 110 -3.84 -8.18 16.38
N ASN A 111 -4.40 -6.97 16.28
CA ASN A 111 -5.81 -6.76 16.48
C ASN A 111 -6.58 -7.16 15.21
N ARG A 112 -7.43 -8.18 15.32
CA ARG A 112 -8.26 -8.64 14.20
C ARG A 112 -9.18 -7.57 13.63
N LEU A 113 -9.67 -6.65 14.46
CA LEU A 113 -10.46 -5.51 13.99
C LEU A 113 -9.62 -4.56 13.11
N GLU A 114 -8.33 -4.40 13.41
CA GLU A 114 -7.42 -3.61 12.55
C GLU A 114 -7.18 -4.31 11.22
N ALA A 115 -7.05 -5.65 11.21
CA ALA A 115 -6.93 -6.43 9.99
C ALA A 115 -8.17 -6.27 9.08
N ILE A 116 -9.38 -6.33 9.67
CA ILE A 116 -10.64 -6.11 8.94
C ILE A 116 -10.69 -4.69 8.36
N LYS A 117 -10.34 -3.67 9.14
CA LYS A 117 -10.29 -2.27 8.67
C LYS A 117 -9.29 -2.10 7.53
N LEU A 118 -8.11 -2.69 7.65
CA LEU A 118 -7.09 -2.60 6.60
C LEU A 118 -7.55 -3.31 5.33
N LEU A 119 -8.23 -4.45 5.43
CA LEU A 119 -8.81 -5.13 4.27
C LEU A 119 -9.83 -4.23 3.55
N ALA A 120 -10.73 -3.57 4.29
CA ALA A 120 -11.69 -2.64 3.69
C ALA A 120 -11.00 -1.45 2.99
N VAL A 121 -9.90 -0.93 3.56
CA VAL A 121 -9.08 0.08 2.89
C VAL A 121 -8.43 -0.48 1.62
N ALA A 122 -7.91 -1.71 1.69
CA ALA A 122 -7.31 -2.39 0.56
C ALA A 122 -8.33 -2.57 -0.58
N GLU A 123 -9.54 -3.07 -0.31
CA GLU A 123 -10.59 -3.24 -1.33
C GLU A 123 -10.91 -1.96 -2.12
N ASN A 124 -10.86 -0.81 -1.45
CA ASN A 124 -11.13 0.48 -2.07
C ASN A 124 -9.93 1.06 -2.84
N ILE A 125 -8.70 0.63 -2.54
CA ILE A 125 -7.49 1.27 -3.06
C ILE A 125 -7.46 1.24 -4.59
N LYS A 126 -7.85 0.12 -5.22
CA LYS A 126 -7.80 -0.04 -6.68
C LYS A 126 -8.70 0.98 -7.38
N GLN A 127 -9.92 1.17 -6.87
CA GLN A 127 -10.84 2.17 -7.41
C GLN A 127 -10.27 3.59 -7.24
N GLU A 128 -9.59 3.87 -6.14
CA GLU A 128 -8.95 5.17 -5.92
C GLU A 128 -7.79 5.40 -6.89
N VAL A 129 -6.93 4.41 -7.11
CA VAL A 129 -5.80 4.57 -8.05
C VAL A 129 -6.27 4.61 -9.50
N ASP A 130 -7.34 3.88 -9.85
CA ASP A 130 -7.90 3.91 -11.21
C ASP A 130 -8.56 5.27 -11.54
N LYS A 131 -9.09 5.99 -10.53
CA LYS A 131 -9.61 7.36 -10.71
C LYS A 131 -8.54 8.37 -11.07
N LEU A 132 -7.28 8.18 -10.64
CA LEU A 132 -6.17 9.06 -11.01
C LEU A 132 -5.92 9.07 -12.53
N LYS A 133 -6.27 7.99 -13.24
CA LYS A 133 -6.06 7.85 -14.69
C LYS A 133 -7.09 8.63 -15.53
N GLN A 134 -8.16 9.13 -14.93
CA GLN A 134 -9.24 9.81 -15.64
C GLN A 134 -9.04 11.33 -15.49
N PRO A 135 -8.90 12.09 -16.58
CA PRO A 135 -9.02 13.54 -16.49
C PRO A 135 -10.47 13.89 -16.12
N ASP A 136 -10.65 14.81 -15.17
CA ASP A 136 -11.93 15.46 -14.89
C ASP A 136 -12.50 16.17 -16.15
#